data_AF-A0A7X6TCJ9-F1
#
_entry.id   AF-A0A7X6TCJ9-F1
#
_cell.length_a   1.000
_cell.length_b   1.000
_cell.length_c   1.000
_cell.angle_alpha   90.00
_cell.angle_beta   90.00
_cell.angle_gamma   90.00
#
_symmetry.space_group_name_H-M   'P 1'
#
loop_
_entity.id
_entity.type
_entity.pdbx_description
1 polymer ?
#
loop_
_entity_poly.entity_id
_entity_poly.type
_entity_poly.pdbx_seq_one_letter_code
_entity_poly.pdbx_strand_id
1 'polypeptide(L)'
;AFWTYIVLCMDFDSFSPYGGEVFLAKASDIVSQAQGFLGDNWKSNEDDKNCWGWTHALNDENQKAMRLLNYNYHRRGMDLLHQDAVAARKIITASFGVLEEVKRLNPGSPLLSNLADSKMEEWIQLYSKADTKEKQEVFDLLSFIYPGQSNRLQAIKNNN
;
A
#
# COMPACT_ATOMS: atom_id res chain seq x y z
N ALA A 1 -11.74 -17.39 -5.89
CA ALA A 1 -11.74 -16.66 -7.18
C ALA A 1 -11.39 -15.19 -6.99
N PHE A 2 -12.23 -14.37 -6.33
CA PHE A 2 -12.00 -12.93 -6.14
C PHE A 2 -10.61 -12.57 -5.58
N TRP A 3 -10.26 -13.04 -4.37
CA TRP A 3 -8.98 -12.68 -3.74
C TRP A 3 -7.76 -13.14 -4.52
N THR A 4 -7.87 -14.25 -5.26
CA THR A 4 -6.82 -14.70 -6.19
C THR A 4 -6.54 -13.64 -7.25
N TYR A 5 -7.57 -13.02 -7.82
CA TYR A 5 -7.39 -11.94 -8.80
C TYR A 5 -6.84 -10.66 -8.18
N ILE A 6 -7.22 -10.33 -6.93
CA ILE A 6 -6.62 -9.20 -6.20
C ILE A 6 -5.12 -9.43 -5.98
N VAL A 7 -4.73 -10.63 -5.53
CA VAL A 7 -3.31 -10.98 -5.35
C VAL A 7 -2.55 -10.91 -6.68
N LEU A 8 -3.12 -11.46 -7.76
CA LEU A 8 -2.50 -11.37 -9.09
C LEU A 8 -2.40 -9.93 -9.61
N CYS A 9 -3.40 -9.09 -9.33
CA CYS A 9 -3.34 -7.67 -9.67
C CYS A 9 -2.12 -7.01 -9.01
N MET A 10 -1.97 -7.18 -7.70
CA MET A 10 -0.85 -6.60 -6.95
C MET A 10 0.50 -7.17 -7.37
N ASP A 11 0.57 -8.48 -7.61
CA ASP A 11 1.79 -9.14 -8.06
C ASP A 11 2.26 -8.55 -9.38
N PHE A 12 1.40 -8.50 -10.40
CA PHE A 12 1.76 -7.97 -11.72
C PHE A 12 2.01 -6.45 -11.73
N ASP A 13 1.30 -5.70 -10.88
CA ASP A 13 1.60 -4.28 -10.66
C ASP A 13 3.01 -4.06 -10.08
N SER A 14 3.57 -5.03 -9.34
CA SER A 14 4.94 -4.92 -8.81
C SER A 14 6.01 -5.04 -9.90
N PHE A 15 5.72 -5.75 -11.00
CA PHE A 15 6.65 -5.97 -12.11
C PHE A 15 6.53 -4.93 -13.23
N SER A 16 5.38 -4.28 -13.38
CA SER A 16 5.17 -3.23 -14.37
C SER A 16 4.07 -2.25 -13.96
N PRO A 17 4.16 -0.97 -14.36
CA PRO A 17 3.10 0.00 -14.08
C PRO A 17 1.74 -0.50 -14.57
N TYR A 18 0.80 -0.70 -13.64
CA TYR A 18 -0.55 -1.20 -13.90
C TYR A 18 -0.63 -2.59 -14.57
N GLY A 19 0.41 -3.42 -14.43
CA GLY A 19 0.45 -4.76 -15.04
C GLY A 19 -0.70 -5.68 -14.61
N GLY A 20 -1.32 -5.41 -13.46
CA GLY A 20 -2.43 -6.17 -12.90
C GLY A 20 -3.81 -5.89 -13.50
N GLU A 21 -3.91 -4.97 -14.46
CA GLU A 21 -5.20 -4.45 -14.97
C GLU A 21 -6.19 -5.56 -15.39
N VAL A 22 -5.69 -6.58 -16.10
CA VAL A 22 -6.52 -7.70 -16.57
C VAL A 22 -7.11 -8.51 -15.42
N PHE A 23 -6.44 -8.58 -14.28
CA PHE A 23 -6.92 -9.28 -13.10
C PHE A 23 -7.87 -8.40 -12.29
N LEU A 24 -7.60 -7.10 -12.21
CA LEU A 24 -8.52 -6.14 -11.59
C LEU A 24 -9.87 -6.14 -12.32
N ALA A 25 -9.87 -6.14 -13.66
CA ALA A 25 -11.09 -6.26 -14.45
C ALA A 25 -11.89 -7.52 -14.09
N LYS A 26 -11.24 -8.68 -13.98
CA LYS A 26 -11.88 -9.93 -13.57
C LYS A 26 -12.43 -9.88 -12.14
N ALA A 27 -11.74 -9.21 -11.22
CA ALA A 27 -12.23 -9.02 -9.86
C ALA A 27 -13.48 -8.11 -9.84
N SER A 28 -13.47 -7.03 -10.61
CA SER A 28 -14.61 -6.11 -10.77
C SER A 28 -15.83 -6.82 -11.37
N ASP A 29 -15.64 -7.68 -12.36
CA ASP A 29 -16.73 -8.47 -12.97
C ASP A 29 -17.41 -9.38 -11.94
N ILE A 30 -16.62 -10.04 -11.09
CA ILE A 30 -17.17 -10.89 -10.01
C ILE A 30 -17.98 -10.05 -9.04
N VAL A 31 -17.47 -8.89 -8.61
CA VAL A 31 -18.19 -8.00 -7.71
C VAL A 31 -19.51 -7.53 -8.33
N SER A 32 -19.49 -7.10 -9.59
CA SER A 32 -20.69 -6.67 -10.31
C SER A 32 -21.76 -7.76 -10.38
N GLN A 33 -21.37 -9.00 -10.69
CA GLN A 33 -22.30 -10.14 -10.74
C GLN A 33 -22.82 -10.54 -9.35
N ALA A 34 -22.01 -10.37 -8.31
CA ALA A 34 -22.32 -10.79 -6.96
C ALA A 34 -23.30 -9.84 -6.23
N GLN A 35 -23.33 -8.55 -6.56
CA GLN A 35 -24.15 -7.54 -5.86
C GLN A 35 -25.66 -7.88 -5.78
N GLY A 36 -26.20 -8.56 -6.78
CA GLY A 36 -27.62 -8.94 -6.83
C GLY A 36 -27.98 -10.20 -6.04
N PHE A 37 -27.00 -11.02 -5.63
CA PHE A 37 -27.24 -12.37 -5.15
C PHE A 37 -26.52 -12.72 -3.84
N LEU A 38 -25.39 -12.07 -3.57
CA LEU A 38 -24.50 -12.38 -2.47
C LEU A 38 -24.46 -11.21 -1.49
N GLY A 39 -24.40 -11.52 -0.19
CA GLY A 39 -24.60 -10.60 0.94
C GLY A 39 -23.60 -9.44 1.05
N ASP A 40 -23.55 -8.81 2.22
CA ASP A 40 -22.98 -7.47 2.44
C ASP A 40 -21.52 -7.29 2.00
N ASN A 41 -20.74 -8.37 1.90
CA ASN A 41 -19.34 -8.32 1.48
C ASN A 41 -19.14 -7.89 -0.01
N TRP A 42 -20.18 -7.95 -0.84
CA TRP A 42 -20.11 -7.65 -2.28
C TRP A 42 -20.69 -6.28 -2.64
N LYS A 43 -21.24 -5.56 -1.65
CA LYS A 43 -21.92 -4.28 -1.84
C LYS A 43 -21.09 -3.16 -1.23
N SER A 44 -21.36 -1.94 -1.69
CA SER A 44 -20.91 -0.75 -0.96
C SER A 44 -21.60 -0.71 0.41
N ASN A 45 -20.82 -0.49 1.46
CA ASN A 45 -21.28 -0.33 2.83
C ASN A 45 -20.38 0.69 3.54
N GLU A 46 -20.52 0.84 4.86
CA GLU A 46 -19.73 1.79 5.64
C GLU A 46 -18.26 1.34 5.86
N ASP A 47 -17.91 0.08 5.58
CA ASP A 47 -16.55 -0.46 5.76
C ASP A 47 -15.98 -1.01 4.44
N ASP A 48 -15.06 -0.25 3.84
CA ASP A 48 -14.42 -0.58 2.57
C ASP A 48 -13.49 -1.82 2.62
N LYS A 49 -13.37 -2.52 3.76
CA LYS A 49 -12.62 -3.78 3.89
C LYS A 49 -13.33 -5.00 3.32
N ASN A 50 -14.22 -4.82 2.36
CA ASN A 50 -14.98 -5.88 1.70
C ASN A 50 -14.57 -6.03 0.21
N CYS A 51 -15.11 -7.03 -0.49
CA CYS A 51 -14.73 -7.25 -1.89
C CYS A 51 -15.01 -6.05 -2.80
N TRP A 52 -16.11 -5.32 -2.55
CA TRP A 52 -16.44 -4.12 -3.30
C TRP A 52 -15.41 -3.00 -3.04
N GLY A 53 -15.13 -2.68 -1.77
CA GLY A 53 -14.23 -1.60 -1.39
C GLY A 53 -12.81 -1.82 -1.89
N TRP A 54 -12.35 -3.07 -1.92
CA TRP A 54 -11.07 -3.43 -2.56
C TRP A 54 -11.05 -3.13 -4.06
N THR A 55 -12.07 -3.56 -4.81
CA THR A 55 -12.14 -3.23 -6.25
C THR A 55 -12.34 -1.74 -6.49
N HIS A 56 -13.10 -1.06 -5.64
CA HIS A 56 -13.34 0.36 -5.74
C HIS A 56 -12.05 1.15 -5.53
N ALA A 57 -11.33 0.89 -4.43
CA ALA A 57 -10.07 1.56 -4.12
C ALA A 57 -8.98 1.34 -5.19
N LEU A 58 -8.92 0.15 -5.80
CA LEU A 58 -7.95 -0.14 -6.87
C LEU A 58 -8.29 0.53 -8.22
N ASN A 59 -9.55 0.86 -8.47
CA ASN A 59 -10.01 1.54 -9.68
C ASN A 59 -10.17 3.07 -9.51
N ASP A 60 -10.25 3.56 -8.28
CA ASP A 60 -10.42 4.98 -7.98
C ASP A 60 -9.21 5.78 -8.47
N GLU A 61 -9.43 6.75 -9.36
CA GLU A 61 -8.38 7.61 -9.91
C GLU A 61 -7.61 8.38 -8.82
N ASN A 62 -8.26 8.71 -7.70
CA ASN A 62 -7.60 9.36 -6.55
C ASN A 62 -6.64 8.43 -5.80
N GLN A 63 -6.82 7.11 -5.94
CA GLN A 63 -6.04 6.09 -5.26
C GLN A 63 -5.18 5.26 -6.22
N LYS A 64 -5.35 5.45 -7.53
CA LYS A 64 -4.61 4.75 -8.60
C LYS A 64 -3.10 4.89 -8.49
N ALA A 65 -2.63 6.00 -7.90
CA ALA A 65 -1.23 6.20 -7.59
C ALA A 65 -0.66 5.12 -6.64
N MET A 66 -1.48 4.45 -5.83
CA MET A 66 -1.09 3.32 -4.97
C MET A 66 -0.60 2.11 -5.79
N ARG A 67 -1.19 1.88 -6.97
CA ARG A 67 -0.75 0.80 -7.87
C ARG A 67 0.62 1.11 -8.48
N LEU A 68 0.85 2.37 -8.84
CA LEU A 68 2.17 2.83 -9.30
C LEU A 68 3.20 2.86 -8.15
N LEU A 69 2.77 3.17 -6.93
CA LEU A 69 3.61 3.04 -5.73
C LEU A 69 4.11 1.61 -5.59
N ASN A 70 3.24 0.61 -5.78
CA ASN A 70 3.63 -0.80 -5.68
C ASN A 70 4.78 -1.15 -6.64
N TYR A 71 4.70 -0.70 -7.90
CA TYR A 71 5.79 -0.83 -8.87
C TYR A 71 7.07 -0.14 -8.42
N ASN A 72 7.01 1.16 -8.08
CA ASN A 72 8.20 1.93 -7.74
C ASN A 72 8.86 1.41 -6.46
N TYR A 73 8.06 1.03 -5.47
CA TYR A 73 8.53 0.48 -4.20
C TYR A 73 9.33 -0.80 -4.42
N HIS A 74 8.77 -1.78 -5.14
CA HIS A 74 9.41 -3.07 -5.35
C HIS A 74 10.56 -2.99 -6.36
N ARG A 75 10.28 -2.50 -7.57
CA ARG A 75 11.24 -2.58 -8.68
C ARG A 75 12.33 -1.51 -8.63
N ARG A 76 12.07 -0.35 -8.03
CA ARG A 76 13.02 0.77 -8.01
C ARG A 76 13.57 1.06 -6.62
N GLY A 77 12.82 0.76 -5.56
CA GLY A 77 13.27 0.85 -4.18
C GLY A 77 14.00 -0.42 -3.74
N MET A 78 13.26 -1.50 -3.52
CA MET A 78 13.78 -2.73 -2.92
C MET A 78 14.84 -3.42 -3.79
N ASP A 79 14.64 -3.49 -5.10
CA ASP A 79 15.64 -4.05 -6.00
C ASP A 79 16.93 -3.22 -6.05
N LEU A 80 16.89 -1.92 -5.74
CA LEU A 80 18.09 -1.07 -5.68
C LEU A 80 18.83 -1.20 -4.33
N LEU A 81 18.17 -1.73 -3.30
CA LEU A 81 18.66 -1.73 -1.92
C LEU A 81 20.02 -2.43 -1.75
N HIS A 82 20.26 -3.48 -2.55
CA HIS A 82 21.54 -4.22 -2.52
C HIS A 82 22.70 -3.47 -3.20
N GLN A 83 22.40 -2.48 -4.04
CA GLN A 83 23.40 -1.70 -4.78
C GLN A 83 23.69 -0.38 -4.06
N ASP A 84 22.64 0.35 -3.69
CA ASP A 84 22.72 1.62 -3.01
C ASP A 84 21.54 1.79 -2.05
N ALA A 85 21.82 1.54 -0.76
CA ALA A 85 20.81 1.61 0.28
C ALA A 85 20.28 3.04 0.51
N VAL A 86 21.09 4.07 0.29
CA VAL A 86 20.68 5.47 0.48
C VAL A 86 19.76 5.90 -0.66
N ALA A 87 20.11 5.59 -1.90
CA ALA A 87 19.26 5.86 -3.06
C ALA A 87 17.93 5.09 -2.98
N ALA A 88 17.98 3.81 -2.59
CA ALA A 88 16.78 2.99 -2.41
C ALA A 88 15.83 3.58 -1.37
N ARG A 89 16.34 3.98 -0.19
CA ARG A 89 15.50 4.62 0.84
C ARG A 89 14.90 5.93 0.35
N LYS A 90 15.64 6.78 -0.37
CA LYS A 90 15.07 8.01 -0.94
C LYS A 90 13.88 7.74 -1.87
N ILE A 91 13.96 6.70 -2.69
CA ILE A 91 12.86 6.29 -3.58
C ILE A 91 11.66 5.80 -2.76
N ILE A 92 11.91 5.01 -1.72
CA ILE A 92 10.87 4.49 -0.83
C ILE A 92 10.21 5.63 -0.03
N THR A 93 10.97 6.54 0.57
CA THR A 93 10.44 7.72 1.28
C THR A 93 9.59 8.57 0.35
N ALA A 94 10.03 8.80 -0.89
CA ALA A 94 9.23 9.55 -1.86
C ALA A 94 7.87 8.87 -2.15
N SER A 95 7.82 7.55 -2.11
CA SER A 95 6.57 6.81 -2.29
C SER A 95 5.58 7.03 -1.15
N PHE A 96 6.04 7.32 0.08
CA PHE A 96 5.15 7.59 1.21
C PHE A 96 4.29 8.85 1.02
N GLY A 97 4.68 9.79 0.14
CA GLY A 97 3.81 10.91 -0.23
C GLY A 97 2.49 10.48 -0.87
N VAL A 98 2.46 9.35 -1.59
CA VAL A 98 1.22 8.77 -2.12
C VAL A 98 0.35 8.23 -0.99
N LEU A 99 0.96 7.58 0.01
CA LEU A 99 0.25 7.07 1.19
C LEU A 99 -0.38 8.21 1.99
N GLU A 100 0.36 9.32 2.12
CA GLU A 100 -0.12 10.52 2.80
C GLU A 100 -1.34 11.12 2.09
N GLU A 101 -1.30 11.22 0.76
CA GLU A 101 -2.41 11.74 -0.02
C GLU A 101 -3.64 10.86 0.10
N VAL A 102 -3.49 9.54 -0.06
CA VAL A 102 -4.59 8.60 0.14
C VAL A 102 -5.11 8.65 1.57
N LYS A 103 -4.25 8.82 2.58
CA LYS A 103 -4.67 9.00 3.97
C LYS A 103 -5.56 10.22 4.16
N ARG A 104 -5.26 11.33 3.48
CA ARG A 104 -6.07 12.56 3.56
C ARG A 104 -7.40 12.42 2.83
N LEU A 105 -7.41 11.75 1.69
CA LEU A 105 -8.60 11.60 0.84
C LEU A 105 -9.55 10.50 1.33
N ASN A 106 -9.02 9.32 1.64
CA ASN A 106 -9.77 8.18 2.14
C ASN A 106 -8.97 7.44 3.24
N PRO A 107 -9.06 7.90 4.51
CA PRO A 107 -8.39 7.24 5.64
C PRO A 107 -8.81 5.78 5.87
N GLY A 108 -10.00 5.39 5.37
CA GLY A 108 -10.56 4.05 5.50
C GLY A 108 -10.15 3.10 4.37
N SER A 109 -9.34 3.56 3.41
CA SER A 109 -8.94 2.75 2.26
C SER A 109 -8.33 1.41 2.68
N PRO A 110 -8.82 0.27 2.14
CA PRO A 110 -8.26 -1.04 2.43
C PRO A 110 -6.79 -1.16 1.99
N LEU A 111 -6.38 -0.36 0.99
CA LEU A 111 -5.00 -0.33 0.48
C LEU A 111 -4.01 0.18 1.53
N LEU A 112 -4.41 1.19 2.33
CA LEU A 112 -3.57 1.71 3.41
C LEU A 112 -3.34 0.67 4.49
N SER A 113 -4.42 0.01 4.96
CA SER A 113 -4.30 -1.05 5.96
C SER A 113 -3.44 -2.21 5.46
N ASN A 114 -3.65 -2.64 4.22
CA ASN A 114 -2.91 -3.76 3.65
C ASN A 114 -1.40 -3.49 3.56
N LEU A 115 -1.00 -2.26 3.19
CA LEU A 115 0.42 -1.90 3.18
C LEU A 115 1.01 -1.87 4.59
N ALA A 116 0.30 -1.33 5.58
CA ALA A 116 0.77 -1.39 6.96
C ALA A 116 0.92 -2.84 7.44
N ASP A 117 -0.08 -3.68 7.19
CA ASP A 117 -0.07 -5.07 7.64
C ASP A 117 1.08 -5.86 7.00
N SER A 118 1.41 -5.58 5.73
CA SER A 118 2.44 -6.31 4.99
C SER A 118 3.85 -5.70 5.03
N LYS A 119 4.00 -4.38 5.19
CA LYS A 119 5.28 -3.66 5.01
C LYS A 119 5.81 -2.96 6.24
N MET A 120 5.04 -2.83 7.31
CA MET A 120 5.47 -2.08 8.49
C MET A 120 6.78 -2.60 9.09
N GLU A 121 6.96 -3.92 9.16
CA GLU A 121 8.21 -4.49 9.66
C GLU A 121 9.40 -4.20 8.75
N GLU A 122 9.18 -4.30 7.43
CA GLU A 122 10.17 -4.00 6.40
C GLU A 122 10.62 -2.54 6.51
N TRP A 123 9.69 -1.59 6.67
CA TRP A 123 10.00 -0.18 6.87
C TRP A 123 10.80 0.06 8.16
N ILE A 124 10.40 -0.56 9.27
CA ILE A 124 11.13 -0.44 10.54
C ILE A 124 12.58 -0.92 10.38
N GLN A 125 12.78 -2.09 9.79
CA GLN A 125 14.11 -2.65 9.58
C GLN A 125 14.93 -1.79 8.62
N LEU A 126 14.32 -1.29 7.54
CA LEU A 126 14.96 -0.44 6.54
C LEU A 126 15.48 0.87 7.16
N TYR A 127 14.64 1.57 7.92
CA TYR A 127 14.99 2.88 8.48
C TYR A 127 15.74 2.81 9.81
N SER A 128 15.77 1.66 10.51
CA SER A 128 16.65 1.49 11.67
C SER A 128 18.14 1.68 11.35
N LYS A 129 18.52 1.55 10.06
CA LYS A 129 19.88 1.77 9.53
C LYS A 129 20.08 3.15 8.87
N ALA A 130 19.05 4.00 8.87
CA ALA A 130 19.11 5.34 8.32
C ALA A 130 19.84 6.32 9.27
N ASP A 131 20.20 7.50 8.78
CA ASP A 131 20.73 8.55 9.66
C ASP A 131 19.65 9.14 10.58
N THR A 132 20.06 9.85 11.63
CA THR A 132 19.13 10.36 12.65
C THR A 132 18.08 11.31 12.08
N LYS A 133 18.42 12.09 11.05
CA LYS A 133 17.49 13.03 10.44
C LYS A 133 16.43 12.27 9.63
N GLU A 134 16.86 11.34 8.78
CA GLU A 134 15.99 10.48 7.98
C GLU A 134 15.06 9.62 8.86
N LYS A 135 15.58 9.06 9.97
CA LYS A 135 14.78 8.33 10.96
C LYS A 135 13.63 9.18 11.52
N GLN A 136 13.92 10.43 11.88
CA GLN A 136 12.92 11.32 12.47
C GLN A 136 11.87 11.72 11.44
N GLU A 137 12.29 12.10 10.23
CA GLU A 137 11.38 12.47 9.13
C GLU A 137 10.40 11.33 8.80
N VAL A 138 10.92 10.11 8.66
CA VAL A 138 10.09 8.94 8.32
C VAL A 138 9.20 8.52 9.48
N PHE A 139 9.69 8.59 10.71
CA PHE A 139 8.86 8.32 11.89
C PHE A 139 7.67 9.27 11.95
N ASP A 140 7.87 10.57 11.74
CA ASP A 140 6.79 11.56 11.80
C ASP A 140 5.77 11.32 10.67
N LEU A 141 6.25 11.07 9.45
CA LEU A 141 5.39 10.78 8.30
C LEU A 141 4.57 9.50 8.49
N LEU A 142 5.20 8.38 8.86
CA LEU A 142 4.49 7.12 9.08
C LEU A 142 3.56 7.18 10.29
N SER A 143 3.89 7.95 11.33
CA SER A 143 3.00 8.14 12.50
C SER A 143 1.77 8.98 12.14
N PHE A 144 1.91 9.95 11.23
CA PHE A 144 0.76 10.68 10.67
C PHE A 144 -0.15 9.75 9.85
N ILE A 145 0.44 8.92 8.98
CA ILE A 145 -0.33 8.00 8.12
C ILE A 145 -1.01 6.91 8.96
N TYR A 146 -0.27 6.33 9.92
CA TYR A 146 -0.66 5.18 10.73
C TYR A 146 -0.62 5.48 12.24
N PRO A 147 -1.50 6.37 12.76
CA PRO A 147 -1.45 6.80 14.16
C PRO A 147 -1.58 5.65 15.17
N GLY A 148 -2.38 4.62 14.83
CA GLY A 148 -2.53 3.41 15.64
C GLY A 148 -1.28 2.51 15.72
N GLN A 149 -0.25 2.78 14.91
CA GLN A 149 1.01 2.03 14.87
C GLN A 149 2.19 2.79 15.49
N SER A 150 1.94 3.96 16.10
CA SER A 150 2.99 4.84 16.66
C SER A 150 3.95 4.10 17.60
N ASN A 151 3.45 3.23 18.48
CA ASN A 151 4.29 2.44 19.39
C ASN A 151 5.23 1.49 18.65
N ARG A 152 4.75 0.85 17.57
CA ARG A 152 5.55 -0.05 16.74
C ARG A 152 6.60 0.76 15.96
N LEU A 153 6.22 1.93 15.45
CA LEU A 153 7.10 2.83 14.70
C LEU A 153 8.25 3.42 15.53
N GLN A 154 8.12 3.49 16.87
CA GLN A 154 9.23 3.92 17.75
C GLN A 154 10.50 3.07 17.53
N ALA A 155 10.36 1.82 17.10
CA ALA A 155 11.49 0.96 16.78
C ALA A 155 12.41 1.51 15.68
N ILE A 156 11.94 2.42 14.81
CA ILE A 156 12.77 3.12 13.82
C ILE A 156 13.86 3.97 14.51
N LYS A 157 13.51 4.60 15.64
CA LYS A 157 14.41 5.49 16.38
C LYS A 157 15.46 4.74 17.18
N ASN A 158 15.23 3.47 17.47
CA ASN A 158 16.19 2.64 18.17
C ASN A 158 17.34 2.30 17.22
N ASN A 159 18.58 2.44 17.69
CA ASN A 159 19.74 1.93 16.98
C ASN A 159 19.89 0.46 17.36
N ASN A 160 19.79 -0.44 16.37
CA ASN A 160 20.32 -1.80 16.49
C ASN A 160 21.82 -1.77 16.18
#